data_AF-A0A387HG38-F1
#
_entry.id   AF-A0A387HG38-F1
#
_cell.length_a   1.000
_cell.length_b   1.000
_cell.length_c   1.000
_cell.angle_alpha   90.00
_cell.angle_beta   90.00
_cell.angle_gamma   90.00
#
_symmetry.space_group_name_H-M   'P 1'
#
loop_
_entity.id
_entity.type
_entity.pdbx_description
1 polymer ?
#
loop_
_entity_poly.entity_id
_entity_poly.type
_entity_poly.pdbx_seq_one_letter_code
_entity_poly.pdbx_strand_id
1 'polypeptide(L)'
;MIRIVTRKRLALLEADAHAAFERARLAKADAAAASDRHALELSEATDRSERAETTGQELGVLLIEAVRESAAAQEQLLLLSRELRCARAELVQGPKNGDTLTVLLHFGEPHTVYRRLRDAHADTATHGVSPDAVWKPCGERPASAFRWRCEAFVYDAASYGCRRAFPPVAVPVRGAA
;
A
#
# COMPACT_ATOMS: atom_id res chain seq x y z
N MET A 1 72.15 66.99 -31.94
CA MET A 1 72.46 65.89 -32.88
C MET A 1 71.20 65.60 -33.70
N ILE A 2 71.14 66.09 -34.94
CA ILE A 2 69.96 65.92 -35.80
C ILE A 2 70.16 64.63 -36.61
N ARG A 3 69.31 63.62 -36.38
CA ARG A 3 69.30 62.40 -37.21
C ARG A 3 68.55 62.71 -38.50
N ILE A 4 69.27 62.82 -39.62
CA ILE A 4 68.66 62.94 -40.94
C ILE A 4 68.10 61.57 -41.33
N VAL A 5 66.78 61.45 -41.31
CA VAL A 5 66.09 60.21 -41.70
C VAL A 5 65.92 60.22 -43.21
N THR A 6 66.49 59.24 -43.89
CA THR A 6 66.32 59.08 -45.34
C THR A 6 64.86 58.74 -45.67
N ARG A 7 64.32 59.24 -46.80
CA ARG A 7 62.98 58.86 -47.30
C ARG A 7 62.73 57.35 -47.31
N LYS A 8 63.76 56.55 -47.65
CA LYS A 8 63.68 55.07 -47.63
C LYS A 8 63.33 54.51 -46.24
N ARG A 9 63.85 55.11 -45.16
CA ARG A 9 63.59 54.69 -43.78
C ARG A 9 62.18 55.03 -43.34
N LEU A 10 61.65 56.20 -43.75
CA LEU A 10 60.25 56.57 -43.50
C LEU A 10 59.28 55.62 -44.20
N ALA A 11 59.51 55.33 -45.48
CA ALA A 11 58.69 54.37 -46.24
C ALA A 11 58.70 52.96 -45.62
N LEU A 12 59.84 52.50 -45.09
CA LEU A 12 59.93 51.23 -44.36
C LEU A 12 59.12 51.26 -43.06
N LEU A 13 59.21 52.34 -42.28
CA LEU A 13 58.43 52.47 -41.03
C LEU A 13 56.93 52.56 -41.29
N GLU A 14 56.50 53.23 -42.35
CA GLU A 14 55.10 53.28 -42.77
C GLU A 14 54.59 51.90 -43.19
N ALA A 15 55.39 51.15 -43.96
CA ALA A 15 55.07 49.78 -44.35
C ALA A 15 54.99 48.85 -43.12
N ASP A 16 55.94 48.94 -42.18
CA ASP A 16 55.95 48.15 -40.96
C ASP A 16 54.77 48.48 -40.04
N ALA A 17 54.42 49.77 -39.91
CA ALA A 17 53.26 50.21 -39.15
C ALA A 17 51.95 49.70 -39.76
N HIS A 18 51.82 49.75 -41.09
CA HIS A 18 50.67 49.22 -41.78
C HIS A 18 50.56 47.69 -41.61
N ALA A 19 51.67 46.98 -41.74
CA ALA A 19 51.72 45.53 -41.50
C ALA A 19 51.43 45.16 -40.03
N ALA A 20 51.85 45.98 -39.06
CA ALA A 20 51.51 45.78 -37.66
C ALA A 20 50.02 46.01 -37.40
N PHE A 21 49.44 47.05 -38.01
CA PHE A 21 48.02 47.35 -37.89
C PHE A 21 47.14 46.23 -38.47
N GLU A 22 47.45 45.74 -39.68
CA GLU A 22 46.69 44.63 -40.27
C GLU A 22 46.82 43.34 -39.45
N ARG A 23 48.01 43.03 -38.92
CA ARG A 23 48.17 41.90 -37.99
C ARG A 23 47.34 42.04 -36.73
N ALA A 24 47.30 43.23 -36.14
CA ALA A 24 46.48 43.50 -34.95
C ALA A 24 44.98 43.39 -35.27
N ARG A 25 44.55 43.86 -36.45
CA ARG A 25 43.17 43.75 -36.91
C ARG A 25 42.74 42.30 -37.09
N LEU A 26 43.58 41.49 -37.74
CA LEU A 26 43.33 40.05 -37.92
C LEU A 26 43.28 39.33 -36.57
N ALA A 27 44.27 39.55 -35.71
CA ALA A 27 44.30 38.94 -34.38
C ALA A 27 43.06 39.32 -33.54
N LYS A 28 42.57 40.56 -33.63
CA LYS A 28 41.35 40.99 -32.97
C LYS A 28 40.10 40.30 -33.55
N ALA A 29 40.02 40.15 -34.87
CA ALA A 29 38.92 39.44 -35.53
C ALA A 29 38.90 37.95 -35.14
N ASP A 30 40.06 37.30 -35.12
CA ASP A 30 40.20 35.90 -34.70
C ASP A 30 39.82 35.71 -33.23
N ALA A 31 40.26 36.62 -32.36
CA ALA A 31 39.91 36.61 -30.94
C ALA A 31 38.41 36.82 -30.71
N ALA A 32 37.78 37.75 -31.45
CA ALA A 32 36.33 37.94 -31.39
C ALA A 32 35.58 36.68 -31.83
N ALA A 33 35.97 36.08 -32.95
CA ALA A 33 35.35 34.84 -33.44
C ALA A 33 35.55 33.67 -32.46
N ALA A 34 36.70 33.58 -31.78
CA ALA A 34 36.92 32.59 -30.74
C ALA A 34 36.05 32.84 -29.50
N SER A 35 35.93 34.10 -29.08
CA SER A 35 35.05 34.49 -27.98
C SER A 35 33.59 34.17 -28.26
N ASP A 36 33.12 34.41 -29.48
CA ASP A 36 31.75 34.12 -29.89
C ASP A 36 31.46 32.62 -29.87
N ARG A 37 32.40 31.80 -30.36
CA ARG A 37 32.29 30.33 -30.27
C ARG A 37 32.23 29.85 -28.83
N HIS A 38 33.12 30.36 -27.97
CA HIS A 38 33.12 29.98 -26.56
C HIS A 38 31.86 30.43 -25.81
N ALA A 39 31.30 31.58 -26.16
CA ALA A 39 30.04 32.04 -25.59
C ALA A 39 28.89 31.08 -25.93
N LEU A 40 28.83 30.60 -27.18
CA LEU A 40 27.85 29.60 -27.62
C LEU A 40 28.06 28.25 -26.92
N GLU A 41 29.29 27.75 -26.89
CA GLU A 41 29.63 26.49 -26.22
C GLU A 41 29.28 26.52 -24.73
N LEU A 42 29.56 27.64 -24.05
CA LEU A 42 29.22 27.82 -22.64
C LEU A 42 27.71 27.90 -22.43
N SER A 43 26.97 28.58 -23.31
CA SER A 43 25.51 28.63 -23.26
C SER A 43 24.93 27.22 -23.40
N GLU A 44 25.37 26.45 -24.40
CA GLU A 44 24.89 25.09 -24.61
C GLU A 44 25.24 24.15 -23.45
N ALA A 45 26.42 24.32 -22.84
CA ALA A 45 26.81 23.55 -21.66
C ALA A 45 25.95 23.90 -20.45
N THR A 46 25.66 25.19 -20.25
CA THR A 46 24.80 25.69 -19.16
C THR A 46 23.38 25.15 -19.33
N ASP A 47 22.80 25.27 -20.53
CA ASP A 47 21.45 24.76 -20.83
C ASP A 47 21.32 23.25 -20.62
N ARG A 48 22.39 22.50 -20.89
CA ARG A 48 22.44 21.05 -20.62
C ARG A 48 22.50 20.78 -19.12
N SER A 49 23.27 21.55 -18.36
CA SER A 49 23.37 21.41 -16.91
C SER A 49 22.04 21.73 -16.23
N GLU A 50 21.39 22.83 -16.59
CA GLU A 50 20.11 23.24 -16.01
C GLU A 50 19.01 22.20 -16.25
N ARG A 51 18.95 21.64 -17.47
CA ARG A 51 18.02 20.55 -17.78
C ARG A 51 18.31 19.30 -16.97
N ALA A 52 19.58 18.92 -16.83
CA ALA A 52 19.97 17.76 -16.03
C ALA A 52 19.61 17.94 -14.54
N GLU A 53 19.80 19.14 -13.99
CA GLU A 53 19.41 19.48 -12.62
C GLU A 53 17.89 19.42 -12.44
N THR A 54 17.13 19.95 -13.39
CA THR A 54 15.66 19.94 -13.35
C THR A 54 15.13 18.50 -13.36
N THR A 55 15.62 17.67 -14.29
CA THR A 55 15.28 16.24 -14.33
C THR A 55 15.71 15.52 -13.04
N GLY A 56 16.87 15.86 -12.48
CA GLY A 56 17.33 15.30 -11.22
C GLY A 56 16.41 15.63 -10.04
N GLN A 57 15.88 16.86 -9.98
CA GLN A 57 14.92 17.28 -8.97
C GLN A 57 13.58 16.55 -9.13
N GLU A 58 13.06 16.45 -10.35
CA GLU A 58 11.82 15.72 -10.64
C GLU A 58 11.92 14.25 -10.24
N LEU A 59 13.02 13.58 -10.60
CA LEU A 59 13.29 12.20 -10.20
C LEU A 59 13.45 12.07 -8.68
N GLY A 60 14.04 13.05 -8.02
CA GLY A 60 14.16 13.10 -6.56
C GLY A 60 12.80 13.09 -5.88
N VAL A 61 11.84 13.89 -6.36
CA VAL A 61 10.47 13.93 -5.85
C VAL A 61 9.78 12.57 -6.05
N LEU A 62 9.83 12.01 -7.26
CA LEU A 62 9.23 10.72 -7.57
C LEU A 62 9.81 9.59 -6.71
N LEU A 63 11.13 9.60 -6.47
CA LEU A 63 11.78 8.59 -5.64
C LEU A 63 11.35 8.69 -4.18
N ILE A 64 11.20 9.91 -3.64
CA ILE A 64 10.71 10.12 -2.27
C ILE A 64 9.29 9.56 -2.12
N GLU A 65 8.42 9.82 -3.09
CA GLU A 65 7.04 9.30 -3.08
C GLU A 65 7.02 7.77 -3.18
N ALA A 66 7.77 7.19 -4.12
CA ALA A 66 7.87 5.74 -4.28
C ALA A 66 8.40 5.04 -3.02
N VAL A 67 9.40 5.63 -2.34
CA VAL A 67 9.93 5.09 -1.07
C VAL A 67 8.87 5.16 0.02
N ARG A 68 8.10 6.24 0.11
CA ARG A 68 7.00 6.38 1.09
C ARG A 68 5.90 5.35 0.85
N GLU A 69 5.46 5.18 -0.39
CA GLU A 69 4.45 4.18 -0.75
C GLU A 69 4.94 2.76 -0.46
N SER A 70 6.20 2.47 -0.78
CA SER A 70 6.80 1.16 -0.50
C SER A 70 6.87 0.89 1.01
N ALA A 71 7.26 1.87 1.81
CA ALA A 71 7.30 1.75 3.27
C ALA A 71 5.89 1.49 3.85
N ALA A 72 4.88 2.22 3.39
CA ALA A 72 3.50 2.03 3.84
C ALA A 72 2.97 0.63 3.46
N ALA A 73 3.25 0.16 2.24
CA ALA A 73 2.88 -1.18 1.80
C ALA A 73 3.58 -2.28 2.64
N GLN A 74 4.86 -2.09 2.97
CA GLN A 74 5.60 -3.02 3.82
C GLN A 74 5.03 -3.09 5.24
N GLU A 75 4.66 -1.94 5.82
CA GLU A 75 4.01 -1.90 7.13
C GLU A 75 2.68 -2.66 7.11
N GLN A 76 1.86 -2.44 6.09
CA GLN A 76 0.59 -3.15 5.94
C GLN A 76 0.79 -4.68 5.79
N LEU A 77 1.80 -5.11 5.03
CA LEU A 77 2.12 -6.53 4.90
C LEU A 77 2.57 -7.15 6.23
N LEU A 78 3.31 -6.42 7.06
CA LEU A 78 3.72 -6.90 8.38
C LEU A 78 2.52 -7.05 9.32
N LEU A 79 1.59 -6.09 9.31
CA LEU A 79 0.34 -6.18 10.07
C LEU A 79 -0.49 -7.39 9.64
N LEU A 80 -0.73 -7.55 8.33
CA LEU A 80 -1.49 -8.68 7.79
C LEU A 80 -0.81 -10.03 8.08
N SER A 81 0.52 -10.10 8.00
CA SER A 81 1.28 -11.31 8.34
C SER A 81 1.10 -11.71 9.81
N ARG A 82 1.08 -10.73 10.71
CA ARG A 82 0.81 -10.95 12.14
C ARG A 82 -0.61 -11.44 12.35
N GLU A 83 -1.60 -10.78 11.77
CA GLU A 83 -3.01 -11.18 11.88
C GLU A 83 -3.22 -12.61 11.38
N LEU A 84 -2.67 -12.94 10.22
CA LEU A 84 -2.74 -14.27 9.63
C LEU A 84 -2.06 -15.31 10.54
N ARG A 85 -0.93 -14.97 11.17
CA ARG A 85 -0.28 -15.85 12.16
C ARG A 85 -1.16 -16.07 13.39
N CYS A 86 -1.77 -15.02 13.93
CA CYS A 86 -2.71 -15.12 15.05
C CYS A 86 -3.91 -15.99 14.68
N ALA A 87 -4.54 -15.72 13.53
CA ALA A 87 -5.68 -16.50 13.04
C ALA A 87 -5.33 -17.98 12.85
N ARG A 88 -4.14 -18.29 12.28
CA ARG A 88 -3.65 -19.66 12.18
C ARG A 88 -3.43 -20.31 13.55
N ALA A 89 -2.87 -19.58 14.51
CA ALA A 89 -2.67 -20.10 15.86
C ALA A 89 -4.02 -20.40 16.55
N GLU A 90 -5.03 -19.54 16.36
CA GLU A 90 -6.39 -19.79 16.85
C GLU A 90 -7.00 -21.04 16.20
N LEU A 91 -6.85 -21.21 14.89
CA LEU A 91 -7.35 -22.39 14.18
C LEU A 91 -6.65 -23.68 14.65
N VAL A 92 -5.33 -23.65 14.86
CA VAL A 92 -4.56 -24.81 15.35
C VAL A 92 -4.92 -25.19 16.77
N GLN A 93 -5.24 -24.22 17.65
CA GLN A 93 -5.69 -24.53 19.01
C GLN A 93 -6.99 -25.34 19.05
N GLY A 94 -7.82 -25.22 18.01
CA GLY A 94 -9.11 -25.90 17.93
C GLY A 94 -10.10 -25.44 19.02
N PRO A 95 -11.30 -26.05 19.05
CA PRO A 95 -12.26 -25.79 20.12
C PRO A 95 -11.75 -26.32 21.46
N LYS A 96 -11.87 -25.52 22.52
CA LYS A 96 -11.51 -25.92 23.88
C LYS A 96 -12.68 -26.65 24.52
N ASN A 97 -12.38 -27.60 25.38
CA ASN A 97 -13.43 -28.29 26.15
C ASN A 97 -14.28 -27.26 26.91
N GLY A 98 -15.59 -27.32 26.76
CA GLY A 98 -16.52 -26.34 27.32
C GLY A 98 -16.84 -25.15 26.40
N ASP A 99 -16.21 -25.01 25.24
CA ASP A 99 -16.55 -23.96 24.27
C ASP A 99 -17.99 -24.13 23.78
N THR A 100 -18.75 -23.04 23.81
CA THR A 100 -20.13 -23.03 23.33
C THR A 100 -20.18 -22.68 21.85
N LEU A 101 -20.81 -23.54 21.06
CA LEU A 101 -21.19 -23.31 19.66
C LEU A 101 -22.69 -23.06 19.58
N THR A 102 -23.13 -22.29 18.60
CA THR A 102 -24.55 -22.06 18.31
C THR A 102 -24.88 -22.62 16.95
N VAL A 103 -25.85 -23.52 16.87
CA VAL A 103 -26.39 -24.02 15.60
C VAL A 103 -27.67 -23.27 15.28
N LEU A 104 -27.70 -22.62 14.13
CA LEU A 104 -28.92 -22.08 13.55
C LEU A 104 -29.64 -23.21 12.82
N LEU A 105 -30.91 -23.40 13.17
CA LEU A 105 -31.79 -24.40 12.60
C LEU A 105 -32.87 -23.70 11.78
N HIS A 106 -33.17 -24.23 10.60
CA HIS A 106 -34.33 -23.86 9.79
C HIS A 106 -35.33 -25.00 9.80
N PHE A 107 -36.51 -24.81 10.39
CA PHE A 107 -37.51 -25.88 10.61
C PHE A 107 -36.94 -27.16 11.25
N GLY A 108 -35.98 -27.01 12.15
CA GLY A 108 -35.34 -28.13 12.85
C GLY A 108 -34.19 -28.81 12.09
N GLU A 109 -33.89 -28.40 10.87
CA GLU A 109 -32.72 -28.85 10.12
C GLU A 109 -31.53 -27.92 10.38
N PRO A 110 -30.30 -28.46 10.62
CA PRO A 110 -29.09 -27.65 10.72
C PRO A 110 -28.86 -26.80 9.48
N HIS A 111 -28.79 -25.49 9.65
CA HIS A 111 -28.47 -24.56 8.59
C HIS A 111 -26.99 -24.18 8.63
N THR A 112 -26.56 -23.56 9.73
CA THR A 112 -25.19 -23.02 9.89
C THR A 112 -24.75 -23.12 11.34
N VAL A 113 -23.44 -23.29 11.58
CA VAL A 113 -22.82 -23.35 12.92
C VAL A 113 -21.99 -22.09 13.15
N TYR A 114 -22.19 -21.44 14.28
CA TYR A 114 -21.49 -20.23 14.69
C TYR A 114 -20.75 -20.45 15.99
N ARG A 115 -19.64 -19.74 16.17
CA ARG A 115 -18.93 -19.71 17.44
C ARG A 115 -19.69 -18.92 18.52
N ARG A 116 -20.54 -17.96 18.14
CA ARG A 116 -21.26 -17.09 19.09
C ARG A 116 -22.72 -16.93 18.70
N LEU A 117 -23.60 -16.87 19.71
CA LEU A 117 -25.05 -16.68 19.52
C LEU A 117 -25.39 -15.41 18.75
N ARG A 118 -24.69 -14.30 19.02
CA ARG A 118 -24.92 -13.03 18.34
C ARG A 118 -24.67 -13.10 16.83
N ASP A 119 -23.72 -13.93 16.41
CA ASP A 119 -23.34 -14.07 15.00
C ASP A 119 -24.44 -14.86 14.28
N ALA A 120 -25.00 -15.88 14.94
CA ALA A 120 -26.19 -16.60 14.47
C ALA A 120 -27.41 -15.67 14.35
N HIS A 121 -27.65 -14.80 15.35
CA HIS A 121 -28.74 -13.83 15.30
C HIS A 121 -28.56 -12.81 14.16
N ALA A 122 -27.35 -12.29 13.97
CA ALA A 122 -27.07 -11.36 12.87
C ALA A 122 -27.33 -12.00 11.50
N ASP A 123 -26.98 -13.27 11.32
CA ASP A 123 -27.20 -13.96 10.05
C ASP A 123 -28.68 -14.17 9.72
N THR A 124 -29.53 -14.37 10.73
CA THR A 124 -30.99 -14.48 10.50
C THR A 124 -31.63 -13.20 9.94
N ALA A 125 -31.00 -12.04 10.12
CA ALA A 125 -31.44 -10.81 9.47
C ALA A 125 -31.32 -10.89 7.94
N THR A 126 -30.32 -11.62 7.43
CA THR A 126 -30.18 -11.88 5.98
C THR A 126 -31.30 -12.79 5.44
N HIS A 127 -31.99 -13.49 6.34
CA HIS A 127 -33.10 -14.41 6.02
C HIS A 127 -34.49 -13.83 6.36
N GLY A 128 -34.58 -12.50 6.55
CA GLY A 128 -35.84 -11.78 6.74
C GLY A 128 -36.41 -11.84 8.16
N VAL A 129 -35.61 -12.24 9.16
CA VAL A 129 -35.96 -12.07 10.58
C VAL A 129 -35.62 -10.65 11.00
N SER A 130 -36.51 -9.98 11.73
CA SER A 130 -36.23 -8.63 12.24
C SER A 130 -34.99 -8.63 13.15
N PRO A 131 -34.06 -7.68 13.02
CA PRO A 131 -32.94 -7.50 13.95
C PRO A 131 -33.41 -7.31 15.41
N ASP A 132 -34.60 -6.74 15.60
CA ASP A 132 -35.24 -6.53 16.90
C ASP A 132 -36.07 -7.72 17.38
N ALA A 133 -36.03 -8.85 16.65
CA ALA A 133 -36.76 -10.04 17.04
C ALA A 133 -36.28 -10.54 18.42
N VAL A 134 -37.21 -10.62 19.37
CA VAL A 134 -36.93 -11.15 20.70
C VAL A 134 -36.79 -12.66 20.62
N TRP A 135 -35.55 -13.15 20.62
CA TRP A 135 -35.23 -14.57 20.69
C TRP A 135 -35.62 -15.13 22.07
N LYS A 136 -36.65 -15.98 22.10
CA LYS A 136 -37.10 -16.63 23.33
C LYS A 136 -36.48 -18.02 23.45
N PRO A 137 -36.11 -18.46 24.68
CA PRO A 137 -35.73 -19.85 24.93
C PRO A 137 -36.82 -20.77 24.41
N CYS A 138 -36.47 -21.60 23.43
CA CYS A 138 -37.37 -22.62 22.92
C CYS A 138 -37.40 -23.75 23.94
N GLY A 139 -38.46 -23.80 24.76
CA GLY A 139 -38.70 -24.87 25.73
C GLY A 139 -38.92 -26.23 25.06
N GLU A 140 -39.87 -27.03 25.55
CA GLU A 140 -40.08 -28.42 25.09
C GLU A 140 -40.68 -28.55 23.67
N ARG A 141 -40.99 -27.45 22.99
CA ARG A 141 -41.56 -27.49 21.63
C ARG A 141 -40.54 -28.06 20.62
N PRO A 142 -41.00 -28.89 19.66
CA PRO A 142 -40.11 -29.48 18.65
C PRO A 142 -39.48 -28.40 17.78
N ALA A 143 -38.24 -28.63 17.33
CA ALA A 143 -37.51 -27.65 16.53
C ALA A 143 -38.19 -27.34 15.18
N SER A 144 -38.94 -28.30 14.63
CA SER A 144 -39.78 -28.12 13.43
C SER A 144 -40.94 -27.13 13.61
N ALA A 145 -41.32 -26.80 14.84
CA ALA A 145 -42.35 -25.80 15.11
C ALA A 145 -41.84 -24.35 14.92
N PHE A 146 -40.54 -24.16 14.68
CA PHE A 146 -39.93 -22.84 14.52
C PHE A 146 -39.29 -22.73 13.14
N ARG A 147 -39.61 -21.66 12.42
CA ARG A 147 -38.95 -21.35 11.15
C ARG A 147 -37.46 -21.16 11.33
N TRP A 148 -37.05 -20.38 12.33
CA TRP A 148 -35.66 -20.18 12.72
C TRP A 148 -35.50 -20.42 14.21
N ARG A 149 -34.48 -21.20 14.61
CA ARG A 149 -34.17 -21.51 16.01
C ARG A 149 -32.66 -21.56 16.20
N CYS A 150 -32.16 -20.89 17.24
CA CYS A 150 -30.76 -21.04 17.66
C CYS A 150 -30.68 -22.05 18.81
N GLU A 151 -29.80 -23.04 18.70
CA GLU A 151 -29.50 -23.98 19.78
C GLU A 151 -28.02 -23.91 20.19
N ALA A 152 -27.79 -23.81 21.49
CA ALA A 152 -26.44 -23.82 22.05
C ALA A 152 -25.97 -25.26 22.30
N PHE A 153 -24.75 -25.54 21.88
CA PHE A 153 -24.03 -26.79 22.09
C PHE A 153 -22.71 -26.49 22.79
N VAL A 154 -22.23 -27.40 23.61
CA VAL A 154 -20.95 -27.32 24.33
C VAL A 154 -20.05 -28.39 23.74
N TYR A 155 -18.87 -27.99 23.26
CA TYR A 155 -17.84 -28.92 22.81
C TYR A 155 -17.33 -29.75 24.00
N ASP A 156 -17.33 -31.05 23.84
CA ASP A 156 -16.83 -32.02 24.79
C ASP A 156 -15.63 -32.75 24.18
N ALA A 157 -14.44 -32.44 24.70
CA ALA A 157 -13.19 -32.99 24.20
C ALA A 157 -13.10 -34.51 24.45
N ALA A 158 -13.78 -35.05 25.46
CA ALA A 158 -13.75 -36.49 25.76
C ALA A 158 -14.47 -37.34 24.72
N SER A 159 -15.52 -36.78 24.09
CA SER A 159 -16.30 -37.45 23.05
C SER A 159 -15.95 -37.04 21.63
N TYR A 160 -14.98 -36.12 21.47
CA TYR A 160 -14.68 -35.45 20.19
C TYR A 160 -15.95 -34.87 19.52
N GLY A 161 -16.92 -34.47 20.34
CA GLY A 161 -18.27 -34.15 19.90
C GLY A 161 -18.83 -32.92 20.60
N CYS A 162 -20.07 -32.57 20.27
CA CYS A 162 -20.79 -31.47 20.90
C CYS A 162 -22.04 -32.00 21.58
N ARG A 163 -22.30 -31.57 22.82
CA ARG A 163 -23.54 -31.88 23.54
C ARG A 163 -24.42 -30.64 23.63
N ARG A 164 -25.73 -30.81 23.61
CA ARG A 164 -26.66 -29.69 23.78
C ARG A 164 -26.45 -29.04 25.16
N ALA A 165 -26.32 -27.71 25.20
CA ALA A 165 -26.08 -26.97 26.45
C ALA A 165 -27.24 -27.09 27.44
N PHE A 166 -28.46 -27.18 26.90
CA PHE A 166 -29.70 -27.37 27.66
C PHE A 166 -30.38 -28.66 27.19
N PRO A 167 -30.15 -29.80 27.86
CA PRO A 167 -30.81 -31.04 27.51
C PRO A 167 -32.33 -30.92 27.75
N PRO A 168 -33.17 -31.58 26.93
CA PRO A 168 -34.60 -31.66 27.22
C PRO A 168 -34.82 -32.34 28.58
N VAL A 169 -35.81 -31.87 29.34
CA VAL A 169 -36.21 -32.51 30.58
C VAL A 169 -36.67 -33.93 30.25
N ALA A 170 -36.10 -34.93 30.92
CA ALA A 170 -36.51 -36.31 30.73
C ALA A 170 -37.96 -36.48 31.16
N VAL A 171 -38.86 -36.71 30.20
CA VAL A 171 -40.23 -37.12 30.50
C VAL A 171 -40.16 -38.59 30.87
N PRO A 172 -40.56 -39.01 32.09
CA PRO A 172 -40.62 -40.42 32.44
C PRO A 172 -41.60 -41.11 31.49
N VAL A 173 -41.08 -42.04 30.69
CA VAL A 173 -41.92 -42.93 29.90
C VAL A 173 -42.67 -43.80 30.90
N ARG A 174 -43.97 -43.54 31.10
CA ARG A 174 -44.84 -44.47 31.83
C ARG A 174 -44.83 -45.79 31.07
N GLY A 175 -44.08 -46.78 31.56
CA GLY A 175 -44.13 -48.13 31.02
C GLY A 175 -42.79 -48.88 30.86
N ALA A 176 -41.71 -48.48 31.53
CA ALA A 176 -40.56 -49.36 31.70
C ALA A 176 -40.40 -49.67 33.20
N ALA A 177 -40.96 -50.82 33.60
CA ALA A 177 -40.61 -51.55 34.81
C ALA A 177 -39.63 -52.68 34.43
#